data_AF-A0A8I2ZFJ5-F1
#
_entry.id   AF-A0A8I2ZFJ5-F1
#
_cell.length_a   1.000
_cell.length_b   1.000
_cell.length_c   1.000
_cell.angle_alpha   90.00
_cell.angle_beta   90.00
_cell.angle_gamma   90.00
#
_symmetry.space_group_name_H-M   'P 1'
#
loop_
_entity.id
_entity.type
_entity.pdbx_description
1 polymer ?
#
loop_
_entity_poly.entity_id
_entity_poly.type
_entity_poly.pdbx_seq_one_letter_code
_entity_poly.pdbx_strand_id
1 'polypeptide(L)'
;MPMGAIYRNFHVDGMLRTSMHHLVEGQSVADTPMAGNVALKTPVYDWGYSGRFGDEINWGNAIVFVPSFLHDLYGDTTVMSAYYDQMTDFVNYIQREKVQDHIVDAALADWVENDGRTSGRITGTWGYYHTIQAMARMANLTNHTEDAVRYARLAVDIRDAFNDAFFNNATGRYTSRGNDSPVNATQAAQALALDAGLVPSEHREKVLEALVELVESYPSADGEGPHLSGGTIGLGPIVRALSAGGRDDVLWAALQQDDRPSYGYFMAPTAENPDGLTTIGERWTRSDSKNHMILAQIDEWFHAGVAGIQAGSLGTISATWADKLVFQPKPVGDLTSAAGTFRTRAGEARSEWTRAGDAFALSVTVPANTEAEVRVAGDKVRASGRATFVGEEEGYAVYTVPSGMHSFSSTLKG
;
A
#
# COMPACT_ATOMS: atom_id res chain seq x y z
N MET A 1 -1.19 6.65 -5.71
CA MET A 1 -2.66 6.45 -5.81
C MET A 1 -3.09 5.40 -4.80
N PRO A 2 -4.22 5.56 -4.07
CA PRO A 2 -4.76 4.59 -3.11
C PRO A 2 -5.32 3.33 -3.80
N MET A 3 -4.56 2.71 -4.71
CA MET A 3 -5.09 1.63 -5.55
C MET A 3 -5.64 0.47 -4.73
N GLY A 4 -5.02 0.16 -3.59
CA GLY A 4 -5.48 -0.84 -2.62
C GLY A 4 -6.90 -0.61 -2.08
N ALA A 5 -7.34 0.64 -1.97
CA ALA A 5 -8.73 0.97 -1.63
C ALA A 5 -9.64 0.95 -2.87
N ILE A 6 -9.20 1.57 -3.97
CA ILE A 6 -10.05 1.76 -5.16
C ILE A 6 -10.49 0.41 -5.76
N TYR A 7 -9.57 -0.53 -5.97
CA TYR A 7 -9.90 -1.79 -6.66
C TYR A 7 -10.85 -2.70 -5.88
N ARG A 8 -10.98 -2.47 -4.56
CA ARG A 8 -11.87 -3.25 -3.69
C ARG A 8 -13.33 -2.84 -3.83
N ASN A 9 -13.56 -1.61 -4.28
CA ASN A 9 -14.88 -1.05 -4.48
C ASN A 9 -15.29 -1.02 -5.96
N PHE A 10 -14.31 -0.98 -6.87
CA PHE A 10 -14.56 -0.78 -8.30
C PHE A 10 -13.72 -1.70 -9.18
N HIS A 11 -14.30 -2.14 -10.29
CA HIS A 11 -13.52 -2.67 -11.41
C HIS A 11 -12.83 -1.50 -12.13
N VAL A 12 -11.52 -1.59 -12.29
CA VAL A 12 -10.67 -0.48 -12.75
C VAL A 12 -9.91 -0.81 -14.04
N ASP A 13 -10.16 -1.97 -14.66
CA ASP A 13 -9.46 -2.41 -15.87
C ASP A 13 -9.60 -1.41 -17.03
N GLY A 14 -10.83 -0.95 -17.31
CA GLY A 14 -11.07 0.06 -18.34
C GLY A 14 -10.38 1.40 -18.03
N MET A 15 -10.48 1.87 -16.79
CA MET A 15 -9.84 3.11 -16.32
C MET A 15 -8.31 3.03 -16.44
N LEU A 16 -7.70 1.93 -16.02
CA LEU A 16 -6.26 1.71 -16.08
C LEU A 16 -5.75 1.68 -17.54
N ARG A 17 -6.46 1.01 -18.45
CA ARG A 17 -6.10 1.01 -19.89
C ARG A 17 -6.13 2.41 -20.48
N THR A 18 -7.18 3.19 -20.20
CA THR A 18 -7.26 4.59 -20.65
C THR A 18 -6.19 5.46 -20.01
N SER A 19 -5.88 5.24 -18.73
CA SER A 19 -4.81 5.97 -18.03
C SER A 19 -3.45 5.71 -18.67
N MET A 20 -3.15 4.45 -19.03
CA MET A 20 -1.91 4.10 -19.72
C MET A 20 -1.76 4.85 -21.04
N HIS A 21 -2.83 4.93 -21.82
CA HIS A 21 -2.82 5.69 -23.08
C HIS A 21 -2.43 7.16 -22.85
N HIS A 22 -3.07 7.82 -21.89
CA HIS A 22 -2.76 9.22 -21.58
C HIS A 22 -1.36 9.41 -20.98
N LEU A 23 -0.85 8.43 -20.23
CA LEU A 23 0.53 8.44 -19.70
C LEU A 23 1.56 8.41 -20.82
N VAL A 24 1.34 7.56 -21.82
CA VAL A 24 2.20 7.47 -23.01
C VAL A 24 2.11 8.72 -23.86
N GLU A 25 0.91 9.26 -24.10
CA GLU A 25 0.76 10.54 -24.82
C GLU A 25 1.41 11.73 -24.09
N GLY A 26 1.41 11.69 -22.75
CA GLY A 26 2.07 12.68 -21.90
C GLY A 26 3.57 12.46 -21.71
N GLN A 27 4.16 11.41 -22.31
CA GLN A 27 5.58 11.15 -22.21
C GLN A 27 6.36 12.06 -23.18
N SER A 28 7.43 12.66 -22.66
CA SER A 28 8.31 13.53 -23.45
C SER A 28 9.12 12.71 -24.45
N VAL A 29 8.89 12.96 -25.74
CA VAL A 29 9.64 12.38 -26.87
C VAL A 29 10.62 13.36 -27.51
N ALA A 30 10.70 14.58 -26.98
CA ALA A 30 11.58 15.62 -27.52
C ALA A 30 13.04 15.29 -27.21
N ASP A 31 13.93 15.49 -28.18
CA ASP A 31 15.38 15.31 -28.04
C ASP A 31 15.98 16.39 -27.11
N THR A 32 15.80 16.16 -25.82
CA THR A 32 16.15 17.02 -24.69
C THR A 32 16.51 16.13 -23.50
N PRO A 33 17.11 16.67 -22.42
CA PRO A 33 17.31 15.89 -21.19
C PRO A 33 16.02 15.23 -20.65
N MET A 34 14.86 15.83 -20.95
CA MET A 34 13.53 15.34 -20.54
C MET A 34 13.02 14.15 -21.36
N ALA A 35 13.73 13.67 -22.39
CA ALA A 35 13.29 12.52 -23.18
C ALA A 35 13.08 11.29 -22.28
N GLY A 36 11.86 10.73 -22.31
CA GLY A 36 11.39 9.63 -21.47
C GLY A 36 10.62 10.05 -20.21
N ASN A 37 10.68 11.32 -19.80
CA ASN A 37 9.92 11.81 -18.64
C ASN A 37 8.41 11.73 -18.88
N VAL A 38 7.65 11.41 -17.83
CA VAL A 38 6.18 11.33 -17.87
C VAL A 38 5.58 12.51 -17.11
N ALA A 39 4.61 13.19 -17.72
CA ALA A 39 3.93 14.30 -17.09
C ALA A 39 3.17 13.88 -15.80
N LEU A 40 3.23 14.73 -14.77
CA LEU A 40 2.58 14.50 -13.47
C LEU A 40 1.05 14.45 -13.50
N LYS A 41 0.44 14.98 -14.57
CA LYS A 41 -1.00 14.93 -14.81
C LYS A 41 -1.24 14.57 -16.26
N THR A 42 -2.20 13.68 -16.49
CA THR A 42 -2.55 13.21 -17.82
C THR A 42 -4.07 13.05 -17.91
N PRO A 43 -4.72 13.50 -19.00
CA PRO A 43 -4.14 14.11 -20.20
C PRO A 43 -3.58 15.51 -19.92
N VAL A 44 -2.54 15.90 -20.65
CA VAL A 44 -1.93 17.23 -20.53
C VAL A 44 -2.67 18.19 -21.46
N TYR A 45 -3.46 19.09 -20.88
CA TYR A 45 -4.22 20.11 -21.63
C TYR A 45 -3.64 21.53 -21.52
N ASP A 46 -2.54 21.69 -20.78
CA ASP A 46 -1.88 22.98 -20.54
C ASP A 46 -0.35 22.80 -20.50
N TRP A 47 0.39 23.77 -19.96
CA TRP A 47 1.85 23.75 -19.86
C TRP A 47 2.42 22.66 -18.93
N GLY A 48 1.58 21.83 -18.32
CA GLY A 48 2.00 20.83 -17.35
C GLY A 48 2.55 21.45 -16.06
N TYR A 49 3.19 20.63 -15.23
CA TYR A 49 4.00 21.12 -14.12
C TYR A 49 5.44 21.34 -14.60
N SER A 50 6.07 22.44 -14.19
CA SER A 50 7.44 22.80 -14.57
C SER A 50 8.35 22.86 -13.35
N GLY A 51 9.67 22.98 -13.58
CA GLY A 51 10.67 23.07 -12.52
C GLY A 51 10.80 21.75 -11.76
N ARG A 52 11.09 21.82 -10.45
CA ARG A 52 11.38 20.65 -9.60
C ARG A 52 10.23 19.64 -9.55
N PHE A 53 8.99 20.07 -9.80
CA PHE A 53 7.84 19.16 -9.82
C PHE A 53 7.58 18.52 -11.20
N GLY A 54 8.19 19.01 -12.28
CA GLY A 54 7.87 18.53 -13.63
C GLY A 54 8.27 17.07 -13.93
N ASP A 55 9.08 16.47 -13.05
CA ASP A 55 9.68 15.15 -13.20
C ASP A 55 9.66 14.33 -11.89
N GLU A 56 8.62 14.52 -11.09
CA GLU A 56 8.43 13.77 -9.86
C GLU A 56 8.20 12.26 -10.13
N ILE A 57 9.15 11.45 -9.67
CA ILE A 57 9.21 10.02 -9.95
C ILE A 57 7.97 9.26 -9.46
N ASN A 58 7.43 9.60 -8.29
CA ASN A 58 6.29 8.86 -7.70
C ASN A 58 4.97 9.09 -8.43
N TRP A 59 4.91 10.08 -9.32
CA TRP A 59 3.78 10.31 -10.21
C TRP A 59 4.08 9.75 -11.59
N GLY A 60 5.29 9.98 -12.12
CA GLY A 60 5.69 9.48 -13.44
C GLY A 60 5.75 7.95 -13.54
N ASN A 61 6.08 7.26 -12.43
CA ASN A 61 6.12 5.80 -12.37
C ASN A 61 4.75 5.14 -12.56
N ALA A 62 3.66 5.91 -12.62
CA ALA A 62 2.36 5.41 -13.05
C ALA A 62 2.44 4.71 -14.43
N ILE A 63 3.33 5.14 -15.33
CA ILE A 63 3.55 4.46 -16.63
C ILE A 63 3.99 3.00 -16.46
N VAL A 64 4.66 2.67 -15.36
CA VAL A 64 5.09 1.31 -15.00
C VAL A 64 4.06 0.62 -14.11
N PHE A 65 3.48 1.33 -13.13
CA PHE A 65 2.56 0.69 -12.19
C PHE A 65 1.18 0.37 -12.78
N VAL A 66 0.67 1.16 -13.72
CA VAL A 66 -0.62 0.85 -14.39
C VAL A 66 -0.61 -0.53 -15.06
N PRO A 67 0.37 -0.89 -15.91
CA PRO A 67 0.45 -2.25 -16.44
C PRO A 67 0.73 -3.31 -15.37
N SER A 68 1.47 -2.99 -14.29
CA SER A 68 1.64 -3.93 -13.17
C SER A 68 0.28 -4.23 -12.52
N PHE A 69 -0.50 -3.20 -12.19
CA PHE A 69 -1.83 -3.37 -11.59
C PHE A 69 -2.79 -4.13 -12.50
N LEU A 70 -2.75 -3.89 -13.81
CA LEU A 70 -3.53 -4.68 -14.77
C LEU A 70 -3.16 -6.17 -14.71
N HIS A 71 -1.89 -6.50 -14.56
CA HIS A 71 -1.49 -7.89 -14.38
C HIS A 71 -1.84 -8.43 -12.99
N ASP A 72 -1.55 -7.70 -11.93
CA ASP A 72 -1.72 -8.16 -10.55
C ASP A 72 -3.21 -8.37 -10.22
N LEU A 73 -4.09 -7.52 -10.76
CA LEU A 73 -5.54 -7.62 -10.58
C LEU A 73 -6.23 -8.48 -11.64
N TYR A 74 -5.70 -8.47 -12.87
CA TYR A 74 -6.41 -8.98 -14.04
C TYR A 74 -5.60 -9.96 -14.92
N GLY A 75 -4.42 -10.42 -14.48
CA GLY A 75 -3.56 -11.31 -15.26
C GLY A 75 -3.24 -10.80 -16.67
N ASP A 76 -3.41 -9.50 -16.93
CA ASP A 76 -3.29 -8.93 -18.26
C ASP A 76 -1.85 -8.50 -18.54
N THR A 77 -1.18 -9.21 -19.45
CA THR A 77 0.16 -8.87 -19.93
C THR A 77 0.14 -8.04 -21.22
N THR A 78 -1.03 -7.76 -21.81
CA THR A 78 -1.14 -7.09 -23.11
C THR A 78 -0.60 -5.66 -23.04
N VAL A 79 -0.92 -4.92 -21.98
CA VAL A 79 -0.52 -3.51 -21.82
C VAL A 79 0.98 -3.38 -21.55
N MET A 80 1.54 -4.24 -20.70
CA MET A 80 3.00 -4.24 -20.47
C MET A 80 3.78 -4.61 -21.72
N SER A 81 3.29 -5.56 -22.54
CA SER A 81 3.93 -5.93 -23.81
C SER A 81 3.85 -4.80 -24.84
N ALA A 82 2.71 -4.12 -24.94
CA ALA A 82 2.49 -3.09 -25.94
C ALA A 82 3.31 -1.81 -25.69
N TYR A 83 3.58 -1.49 -24.43
CA TYR A 83 4.22 -0.24 -24.01
C TYR A 83 5.57 -0.44 -23.28
N TYR A 84 6.22 -1.58 -23.51
CA TYR A 84 7.47 -1.93 -22.83
C TYR A 84 8.60 -0.92 -23.11
N ASP A 85 8.69 -0.43 -24.34
CA ASP A 85 9.70 0.55 -24.75
C ASP A 85 9.50 1.89 -24.02
N GLN A 86 8.25 2.36 -23.90
CA GLN A 86 7.93 3.62 -23.19
C GLN A 86 8.24 3.51 -21.70
N MET A 87 7.96 2.37 -21.08
CA MET A 87 8.35 2.11 -19.69
C MET A 87 9.87 2.11 -19.53
N THR A 88 10.59 1.54 -20.49
CA THR A 88 12.06 1.54 -20.53
C THR A 88 12.63 2.95 -20.71
N ASP A 89 12.03 3.77 -21.56
CA ASP A 89 12.41 5.17 -21.75
C ASP A 89 12.25 5.99 -20.47
N PHE A 90 11.18 5.73 -19.70
CA PHE A 90 11.02 6.34 -18.38
C PHE A 90 12.13 5.92 -17.40
N VAL A 91 12.47 4.63 -17.34
CA VAL A 91 13.58 4.15 -16.50
C VAL A 91 14.91 4.78 -16.91
N ASN A 92 15.18 4.85 -18.22
CA ASN A 92 16.39 5.47 -18.77
C ASN A 92 16.47 6.95 -18.40
N TYR A 93 15.35 7.67 -18.46
CA TYR A 93 15.26 9.06 -18.01
C TYR A 93 15.63 9.22 -16.53
N ILE A 94 14.99 8.42 -15.65
CA ILE A 94 15.28 8.45 -14.21
C ILE A 94 16.76 8.17 -13.94
N GLN A 95 17.33 7.15 -14.57
CA GLN A 95 18.75 6.80 -14.42
C GLN A 95 19.69 7.90 -14.89
N ARG A 96 19.37 8.58 -16.00
CA ARG A 96 20.21 9.62 -16.58
C ARG A 96 20.18 10.92 -15.79
N GLU A 97 19.00 11.34 -15.33
CA GLU A 97 18.78 12.70 -14.84
C GLU A 97 18.56 12.79 -13.32
N LYS A 98 18.17 11.69 -12.65
CA LYS A 98 17.68 11.73 -11.26
C LYS A 98 18.51 10.91 -10.28
N VAL A 99 19.13 9.82 -10.74
CA VAL A 99 19.87 8.90 -9.86
C VAL A 99 21.25 9.45 -9.51
N GLN A 100 21.57 9.45 -8.21
CA GLN A 100 22.92 9.65 -7.69
C GLN A 100 23.22 8.52 -6.70
N ASP A 101 24.21 7.68 -6.99
CA ASP A 101 24.58 6.51 -6.16
C ASP A 101 23.37 5.63 -5.78
N HIS A 102 22.51 5.34 -6.77
CA HIS A 102 21.24 4.60 -6.62
C HIS A 102 20.15 5.29 -5.80
N ILE A 103 20.38 6.51 -5.31
CA ILE A 103 19.40 7.33 -4.58
C ILE A 103 18.70 8.31 -5.52
N VAL A 104 17.38 8.47 -5.36
CA VAL A 104 16.56 9.45 -6.07
C VAL A 104 15.89 10.39 -5.07
N ASP A 105 16.04 11.70 -5.26
CA ASP A 105 15.36 12.72 -4.45
C ASP A 105 14.04 13.16 -5.12
N ALA A 106 12.92 12.70 -4.56
CA ALA A 106 11.58 13.10 -4.96
C ALA A 106 11.25 14.52 -4.51
N ALA A 107 10.75 15.34 -5.43
CA ALA A 107 10.46 16.74 -5.18
C ALA A 107 9.26 16.95 -4.25
N LEU A 108 8.25 16.09 -4.37
CA LEU A 108 7.01 16.16 -3.58
C LEU A 108 7.09 15.36 -2.27
N ALA A 109 8.14 14.56 -2.07
CA ALA A 109 8.31 13.71 -0.90
C ALA A 109 7.05 12.87 -0.58
N ASP A 110 6.58 12.86 0.68
CA ASP A 110 5.28 12.30 1.06
C ASP A 110 4.21 13.41 1.05
N TRP A 111 3.79 13.83 -0.16
CA TRP A 111 2.86 14.95 -0.35
C TRP A 111 1.64 14.84 0.56
N VAL A 112 1.30 15.96 1.21
CA VAL A 112 0.20 16.14 2.19
C VAL A 112 0.29 15.32 3.47
N GLU A 113 1.45 14.73 3.79
CA GLU A 113 1.71 14.27 5.16
C GLU A 113 1.53 15.45 6.15
N ASN A 114 1.14 15.15 7.40
CA ASN A 114 0.68 16.19 8.31
C ASN A 114 1.78 17.20 8.72
N ASP A 115 3.05 16.76 8.83
CA ASP A 115 4.15 17.59 9.32
C ASP A 115 5.26 17.89 8.30
N GLY A 116 5.17 17.33 7.09
CA GLY A 116 6.09 17.58 5.97
C GLY A 116 7.54 17.15 6.21
N ARG A 117 7.78 16.19 7.12
CA ARG A 117 9.14 15.81 7.55
C ARG A 117 9.78 14.68 6.74
N THR A 118 9.02 13.88 6.00
CA THR A 118 9.54 12.72 5.30
C THR A 118 10.45 13.17 4.15
N SER A 119 11.64 12.57 4.08
CA SER A 119 12.65 12.94 3.10
C SER A 119 12.25 12.51 1.69
N GLY A 120 12.35 13.42 0.71
CA GLY A 120 12.23 13.12 -0.71
C GLY A 120 13.23 12.05 -1.19
N ARG A 121 14.40 11.96 -0.56
CA ARG A 121 15.38 10.90 -0.85
C ARG A 121 14.87 9.51 -0.47
N ILE A 122 14.06 9.41 0.59
CA ILE A 122 13.46 8.14 1.02
C ILE A 122 12.32 7.77 0.07
N THR A 123 11.36 8.68 -0.15
CA THR A 123 10.19 8.37 -0.99
C THR A 123 10.57 8.19 -2.46
N GLY A 124 11.53 8.97 -2.97
CA GLY A 124 12.03 8.86 -4.34
C GLY A 124 12.77 7.55 -4.58
N THR A 125 13.67 7.16 -3.67
CA THR A 125 14.40 5.88 -3.79
C THR A 125 13.47 4.68 -3.61
N TRP A 126 12.48 4.77 -2.71
CA TRP A 126 11.42 3.77 -2.60
C TRP A 126 10.62 3.61 -3.90
N GLY A 127 10.19 4.74 -4.50
CA GLY A 127 9.48 4.73 -5.77
C GLY A 127 10.33 4.17 -6.91
N TYR A 128 11.64 4.48 -6.90
CA TYR A 128 12.60 3.95 -7.87
C TYR A 128 12.77 2.44 -7.72
N TYR A 129 12.98 1.95 -6.49
CA TYR A 129 13.09 0.52 -6.19
C TYR A 129 11.88 -0.26 -6.72
N HIS A 130 10.66 0.19 -6.41
CA HIS A 130 9.45 -0.50 -6.89
C HIS A 130 9.27 -0.43 -8.40
N THR A 131 9.65 0.69 -9.03
CA THR A 131 9.65 0.81 -10.48
C THR A 131 10.56 -0.25 -11.10
N ILE A 132 11.78 -0.39 -10.60
CA ILE A 132 12.76 -1.37 -11.10
C ILE A 132 12.30 -2.81 -10.81
N GLN A 133 11.73 -3.09 -9.64
CA GLN A 133 11.17 -4.41 -9.35
C GLN A 133 10.02 -4.77 -10.31
N ALA A 134 9.11 -3.83 -10.57
CA ALA A 134 8.02 -4.03 -11.51
C ALA A 134 8.55 -4.28 -12.93
N MET A 135 9.56 -3.53 -13.37
CA MET A 135 10.23 -3.75 -14.65
C MET A 135 10.91 -5.12 -14.74
N ALA A 136 11.60 -5.58 -13.68
CA ALA A 136 12.18 -6.91 -13.66
C ALA A 136 11.13 -8.02 -13.85
N ARG A 137 9.98 -7.89 -13.18
CA ARG A 137 8.86 -8.83 -13.33
C ARG A 137 8.25 -8.78 -14.73
N MET A 138 7.95 -7.59 -15.25
CA MET A 138 7.36 -7.42 -16.57
C MET A 138 8.29 -7.90 -17.67
N ALA A 139 9.59 -7.62 -17.57
CA ALA A 139 10.59 -8.12 -18.50
C ALA A 139 10.56 -9.65 -18.58
N ASN A 140 10.46 -10.33 -17.44
CA ASN A 140 10.31 -11.79 -17.40
C ASN A 140 8.99 -12.27 -18.03
N LEU A 141 7.86 -11.62 -17.72
CA LEU A 141 6.53 -11.98 -18.26
C LEU A 141 6.41 -11.74 -19.78
N THR A 142 7.22 -10.84 -20.34
CA THR A 142 7.19 -10.43 -21.75
C THR A 142 8.37 -10.97 -22.56
N ASN A 143 9.17 -11.88 -21.99
CA ASN A 143 10.33 -12.53 -22.60
C ASN A 143 11.55 -11.61 -22.89
N HIS A 144 11.68 -10.49 -22.18
CA HIS A 144 12.89 -9.65 -22.17
C HIS A 144 13.87 -10.14 -21.08
N THR A 145 14.43 -11.33 -21.27
CA THR A 145 15.19 -12.04 -20.21
C THR A 145 16.45 -11.32 -19.75
N GLU A 146 17.18 -10.65 -20.64
CA GLU A 146 18.37 -9.86 -20.29
C GLU A 146 18.00 -8.67 -19.38
N ASP A 147 16.91 -7.99 -19.70
CA ASP A 147 16.37 -6.90 -18.89
C ASP A 147 15.90 -7.38 -17.52
N ALA A 148 15.23 -8.54 -17.46
CA ALA A 148 14.80 -9.12 -16.20
C ALA A 148 15.98 -9.32 -15.24
N VAL A 149 17.11 -9.85 -15.74
CA VAL A 149 18.33 -10.03 -14.95
C VAL A 149 18.94 -8.69 -14.56
N ARG A 150 19.01 -7.73 -15.50
CA ARG A 150 19.55 -6.39 -15.26
C ARG A 150 18.78 -5.65 -14.17
N TYR A 151 17.45 -5.58 -14.29
CA TYR A 151 16.60 -4.91 -13.32
C TYR A 151 16.56 -5.63 -11.98
N ALA A 152 16.59 -6.97 -11.95
CA ALA A 152 16.69 -7.70 -10.69
C ALA A 152 17.97 -7.38 -9.91
N ARG A 153 19.12 -7.28 -10.58
CA ARG A 153 20.39 -6.86 -9.96
C ARG A 153 20.32 -5.41 -9.47
N LEU A 154 19.83 -4.51 -10.30
CA LEU A 154 19.67 -3.11 -9.94
C LEU A 154 18.75 -2.91 -8.73
N ALA A 155 17.68 -3.71 -8.59
CA ALA A 155 16.82 -3.66 -7.41
C ALA A 155 17.59 -4.04 -6.12
N VAL A 156 18.51 -5.03 -6.21
CA VAL A 156 19.40 -5.38 -5.09
C VAL A 156 20.33 -4.20 -4.75
N ASP A 157 20.97 -3.60 -5.75
CA ASP A 157 21.87 -2.46 -5.55
C ASP A 157 21.15 -1.26 -4.90
N ILE A 158 19.92 -0.97 -5.34
CA ILE A 158 19.08 0.09 -4.76
C ILE A 158 18.70 -0.23 -3.31
N ARG A 159 18.34 -1.49 -2.99
CA ARG A 159 18.01 -1.89 -1.62
C ARG A 159 19.21 -1.67 -0.69
N ASP A 160 20.40 -2.09 -1.14
CA ASP A 160 21.61 -1.98 -0.34
C ASP A 160 21.97 -0.49 -0.13
N ALA A 161 21.92 0.33 -1.19
CA ALA A 161 22.10 1.78 -1.09
C ALA A 161 21.04 2.47 -0.20
N PHE A 162 19.79 2.02 -0.23
CA PHE A 162 18.71 2.55 0.62
C PHE A 162 19.01 2.30 2.10
N ASN A 163 19.42 1.07 2.45
CA ASN A 163 19.75 0.72 3.82
C ASN A 163 21.00 1.48 4.30
N ASP A 164 22.05 1.56 3.48
CA ASP A 164 23.26 2.32 3.81
C ASP A 164 22.97 3.81 4.04
N ALA A 165 22.10 4.41 3.21
CA ALA A 165 21.80 5.83 3.27
C ALA A 165 20.84 6.22 4.41
N PHE A 166 19.91 5.34 4.79
CA PHE A 166 18.76 5.73 5.62
C PHE A 166 18.60 4.92 6.90
N PHE A 167 19.13 3.70 7.00
CA PHE A 167 19.02 2.92 8.24
C PHE A 167 20.05 3.41 9.28
N ASN A 168 19.59 3.69 10.49
CA ASN A 168 20.46 4.03 11.62
C ASN A 168 20.63 2.82 12.54
N ASN A 169 21.84 2.29 12.60
CA ASN A 169 22.18 1.08 13.36
C ASN A 169 22.03 1.28 14.88
N ALA A 170 22.30 2.48 15.39
CA ALA A 170 22.21 2.77 16.82
C ALA A 170 20.76 2.78 17.31
N THR A 171 19.86 3.44 16.55
CA THR A 171 18.44 3.56 16.94
C THR A 171 17.58 2.42 16.40
N GLY A 172 18.03 1.71 15.35
CA GLY A 172 17.20 0.74 14.61
C GLY A 172 16.02 1.39 13.90
N ARG A 173 16.22 2.60 13.34
CA ARG A 173 15.18 3.37 12.65
C ARG A 173 15.69 3.86 11.30
N TYR A 174 14.80 4.01 10.34
CA TYR A 174 15.06 4.77 9.13
C TYR A 174 14.96 6.27 9.41
N THR A 175 16.00 7.03 9.06
CA THR A 175 16.06 8.48 9.20
C THR A 175 16.47 9.12 7.87
N SER A 176 16.37 10.44 7.74
CA SER A 176 16.78 11.13 6.51
C SER A 176 18.28 11.06 6.20
N ARG A 177 19.11 10.62 7.15
CA ARG A 177 20.58 10.55 7.03
C ARG A 177 21.19 9.25 7.61
N GLY A 178 20.38 8.24 7.89
CA GLY A 178 20.86 6.96 8.44
C GLY A 178 21.78 7.13 9.65
N ASN A 179 22.95 6.51 9.58
CA ASN A 179 23.95 6.53 10.66
C ASN A 179 24.52 7.91 11.00
N ASP A 180 24.44 8.89 10.08
CA ASP A 180 24.97 10.23 10.33
C ASP A 180 24.09 11.05 11.29
N SER A 181 22.82 10.69 11.46
CA SER A 181 21.91 11.38 12.37
C SER A 181 20.72 10.53 12.79
N PRO A 182 20.41 10.44 14.10
CA PRO A 182 19.23 9.73 14.60
C PRO A 182 17.92 10.54 14.43
N VAL A 183 18.00 11.82 14.04
CA VAL A 183 16.82 12.69 13.95
C VAL A 183 16.02 12.43 12.67
N ASN A 184 14.75 12.87 12.66
CA ASN A 184 13.87 12.81 11.50
C ASN A 184 13.49 11.38 11.05
N ALA A 185 13.27 10.50 12.02
CA ALA A 185 12.46 9.30 11.80
C ALA A 185 10.99 9.71 11.68
N THR A 186 10.32 9.24 10.63
CA THR A 186 8.88 9.44 10.38
C THR A 186 8.17 8.10 10.25
N GLN A 187 6.85 8.09 10.43
CA GLN A 187 6.03 6.90 10.21
C GLN A 187 6.22 6.38 8.78
N ALA A 188 6.15 7.28 7.79
CA ALA A 188 6.34 6.93 6.39
C ALA A 188 7.72 6.31 6.13
N ALA A 189 8.81 6.84 6.72
CA ALA A 189 10.14 6.27 6.54
C ALA A 189 10.24 4.81 7.01
N GLN A 190 9.64 4.46 8.16
CA GLN A 190 9.65 3.08 8.66
C GLN A 190 8.75 2.20 7.79
N ALA A 191 7.54 2.68 7.51
CA ALA A 191 6.52 1.94 6.82
C ALA A 191 6.90 1.63 5.36
N LEU A 192 7.49 2.59 4.64
CA LEU A 192 7.98 2.39 3.28
C LEU A 192 9.02 1.27 3.22
N ALA A 193 9.95 1.22 4.17
CA ALA A 193 10.96 0.18 4.23
C ALA A 193 10.36 -1.20 4.58
N LEU A 194 9.44 -1.25 5.56
CA LEU A 194 8.76 -2.47 5.98
C LEU A 194 7.88 -3.09 4.89
N ASP A 195 7.06 -2.24 4.24
CA ASP A 195 6.13 -2.62 3.18
C ASP A 195 6.86 -3.06 1.91
N ALA A 196 7.97 -2.43 1.58
CA ALA A 196 8.80 -2.78 0.43
C ALA A 196 9.70 -4.02 0.65
N GLY A 197 9.77 -4.54 1.88
CA GLY A 197 10.70 -5.63 2.23
C GLY A 197 12.16 -5.21 2.16
N LEU A 198 12.46 -3.92 2.37
CA LEU A 198 13.83 -3.39 2.36
C LEU A 198 14.57 -3.65 3.68
N VAL A 199 13.83 -3.82 4.78
CA VAL A 199 14.40 -4.03 6.12
C VAL A 199 15.09 -5.39 6.23
N PRO A 200 16.36 -5.45 6.66
CA PRO A 200 17.00 -6.71 7.04
C PRO A 200 16.15 -7.49 8.05
N SER A 201 16.07 -8.81 7.90
CA SER A 201 15.13 -9.63 8.68
C SER A 201 15.37 -9.54 10.19
N GLU A 202 16.62 -9.40 10.61
CA GLU A 202 17.03 -9.21 12.02
C GLU A 202 16.60 -7.86 12.62
N HIS A 203 16.19 -6.89 11.80
CA HIS A 203 15.79 -5.56 12.24
C HIS A 203 14.30 -5.28 12.03
N ARG A 204 13.57 -6.21 11.38
CA ARG A 204 12.17 -6.03 11.03
C ARG A 204 11.28 -5.72 12.23
N GLU A 205 11.43 -6.46 13.34
CA GLU A 205 10.66 -6.24 14.57
C GLU A 205 10.95 -4.87 15.17
N LYS A 206 12.23 -4.49 15.29
CA LYS A 206 12.64 -3.19 15.84
C LYS A 206 12.13 -2.00 15.02
N VAL A 207 12.09 -2.13 13.69
CA VAL A 207 11.55 -1.09 12.81
C VAL A 207 10.01 -1.02 12.91
N LEU A 208 9.34 -2.15 13.09
CA LEU A 208 7.91 -2.19 13.36
C LEU A 208 7.56 -1.55 14.72
N GLU A 209 8.32 -1.85 15.76
CA GLU A 209 8.18 -1.19 17.07
C GLU A 209 8.38 0.33 16.97
N ALA A 210 9.37 0.76 16.18
CA ALA A 210 9.57 2.19 15.92
C ALA A 210 8.39 2.83 15.17
N LEU A 211 7.79 2.13 14.21
CA LEU A 211 6.57 2.61 13.52
C LEU A 211 5.41 2.76 14.50
N VAL A 212 5.19 1.77 15.35
CA VAL A 212 4.16 1.79 16.40
C VAL A 212 4.38 2.99 17.32
N GLU A 213 5.58 3.14 17.87
CA GLU A 213 5.91 4.24 18.79
C GLU A 213 5.65 5.60 18.13
N LEU A 214 6.04 5.76 16.86
CA LEU A 214 5.84 6.98 16.09
C LEU A 214 4.37 7.27 15.77
N VAL A 215 3.49 6.28 15.81
CA VAL A 215 2.04 6.45 15.70
C VAL A 215 1.45 6.81 17.06
N GLU A 216 1.75 6.02 18.08
CA GLU A 216 1.26 6.18 19.45
C GLU A 216 1.64 7.54 20.06
N SER A 217 2.86 8.01 19.81
CA SER A 217 3.36 9.30 20.30
C SER A 217 3.25 10.44 19.29
N TYR A 218 2.46 10.29 18.22
CA TYR A 218 2.35 11.35 17.22
C TYR A 218 1.55 12.53 17.76
N PRO A 219 2.05 13.78 17.72
CA PRO A 219 1.39 14.90 18.34
C PRO A 219 0.09 15.28 17.62
N SER A 220 -0.88 15.72 18.42
CA SER A 220 -2.17 16.22 17.97
C SER A 220 -2.33 17.70 18.33
N ALA A 221 -3.48 18.30 17.99
CA ALA A 221 -3.81 19.64 18.48
C ALA A 221 -4.07 19.68 20.00
N ASP A 222 -4.51 18.56 20.57
CA ASP A 222 -5.03 18.45 21.94
C ASP A 222 -4.12 17.61 22.87
N GLY A 223 -3.02 17.04 22.36
CA GLY A 223 -2.04 16.28 23.14
C GLY A 223 -1.08 15.44 22.30
N GLU A 224 -0.82 14.22 22.76
CA GLU A 224 -0.08 13.19 22.04
C GLU A 224 -1.09 12.13 21.54
N GLY A 225 -0.68 11.33 20.56
CA GLY A 225 -1.55 10.44 19.79
C GLY A 225 -2.17 9.25 20.53
N PRO A 226 -2.68 8.25 19.79
CA PRO A 226 -2.17 7.81 18.48
C PRO A 226 -2.74 8.52 17.25
N HIS A 227 -1.89 8.90 16.28
CA HIS A 227 -2.35 9.45 14.99
C HIS A 227 -1.56 8.94 13.79
N LEU A 228 -2.24 8.82 12.65
CA LEU A 228 -1.59 8.58 11.35
C LEU A 228 -1.11 9.91 10.76
N SER A 229 0.15 9.95 10.31
CA SER A 229 0.76 11.16 9.76
C SER A 229 0.90 11.17 8.24
N GLY A 230 0.74 10.01 7.61
CA GLY A 230 1.14 9.77 6.22
C GLY A 230 0.41 10.63 5.19
N GLY A 231 1.10 10.88 4.07
CA GLY A 231 0.57 11.53 2.89
C GLY A 231 0.31 10.55 1.75
N THR A 232 0.48 11.03 0.52
CA THR A 232 0.19 10.30 -0.72
C THR A 232 0.99 9.01 -0.89
N ILE A 233 2.23 9.01 -0.41
CA ILE A 233 3.18 7.90 -0.57
C ILE A 233 3.21 7.03 0.68
N GLY A 234 3.20 7.66 1.87
CA GLY A 234 3.41 6.98 3.15
C GLY A 234 2.17 6.35 3.77
N LEU A 235 0.97 6.88 3.56
CA LEU A 235 -0.22 6.42 4.30
C LEU A 235 -0.58 4.95 4.02
N GLY A 236 -0.54 4.53 2.75
CA GLY A 236 -0.80 3.14 2.38
C GLY A 236 0.19 2.16 3.00
N PRO A 237 1.51 2.38 2.84
CA PRO A 237 2.54 1.61 3.52
C PRO A 237 2.38 1.59 5.05
N ILE A 238 1.99 2.70 5.70
CA ILE A 238 1.75 2.71 7.16
C ILE A 238 0.66 1.70 7.52
N VAL A 239 -0.47 1.76 6.82
CA VAL A 239 -1.61 0.85 7.03
C VAL A 239 -1.19 -0.61 6.81
N ARG A 240 -0.53 -0.90 5.69
CA ARG A 240 -0.12 -2.27 5.35
C ARG A 240 0.97 -2.81 6.29
N ALA A 241 1.96 -2.00 6.65
CA ALA A 241 3.04 -2.41 7.53
C ALA A 241 2.54 -2.72 8.95
N LEU A 242 1.63 -1.91 9.50
CA LEU A 242 1.00 -2.17 10.79
C LEU A 242 0.17 -3.46 10.76
N SER A 243 -0.71 -3.62 9.77
CA SER A 243 -1.57 -4.80 9.67
C SER A 243 -0.78 -6.10 9.42
N ALA A 244 0.22 -6.06 8.54
CA ALA A 244 1.14 -7.19 8.30
C ALA A 244 2.05 -7.48 9.50
N GLY A 245 2.29 -6.49 10.37
CA GLY A 245 2.99 -6.64 11.65
C GLY A 245 2.10 -7.11 12.80
N GLY A 246 0.83 -7.42 12.56
CA GLY A 246 -0.12 -7.80 13.60
C GLY A 246 -0.52 -6.65 14.53
N ARG A 247 -0.29 -5.39 14.13
CA ARG A 247 -0.60 -4.18 14.89
C ARG A 247 -1.88 -3.50 14.42
N ASP A 248 -2.90 -4.31 14.14
CA ASP A 248 -4.25 -3.85 13.83
C ASP A 248 -4.85 -3.03 15.00
N ASP A 249 -4.42 -3.31 16.24
CA ASP A 249 -4.76 -2.56 17.46
C ASP A 249 -4.38 -1.07 17.34
N VAL A 250 -3.22 -0.76 16.77
CA VAL A 250 -2.74 0.61 16.57
C VAL A 250 -3.57 1.33 15.51
N LEU A 251 -3.91 0.63 14.42
CA LEU A 251 -4.79 1.17 13.38
C LEU A 251 -6.17 1.50 13.94
N TRP A 252 -6.73 0.59 14.75
CA TRP A 252 -7.99 0.82 15.44
C TRP A 252 -7.88 2.03 16.38
N ALA A 253 -6.88 2.08 17.25
CA ALA A 253 -6.72 3.18 18.21
C ALA A 253 -6.58 4.56 17.52
N ALA A 254 -5.85 4.64 16.40
CA ALA A 254 -5.72 5.86 15.61
C ALA A 254 -7.03 6.27 14.91
N LEU A 255 -7.87 5.30 14.53
CA LEU A 255 -9.19 5.57 13.93
C LEU A 255 -10.22 6.11 14.92
N GLN A 256 -10.03 5.85 16.21
CA GLN A 256 -10.90 6.35 17.28
C GLN A 256 -10.64 7.82 17.64
N GLN A 257 -9.64 8.47 17.04
CA GLN A 257 -9.36 9.87 17.30
C GLN A 257 -10.30 10.80 16.53
N ASP A 258 -10.69 11.91 17.17
CA ASP A 258 -11.56 12.96 16.62
C ASP A 258 -10.83 14.30 16.38
N ASP A 259 -9.60 14.42 16.86
CA ASP A 259 -8.73 15.58 16.74
C ASP A 259 -7.69 15.44 15.63
N ARG A 260 -7.09 16.55 15.20
CA ARG A 260 -6.21 16.57 14.04
C ARG A 260 -4.82 16.01 14.37
N PRO A 261 -4.26 15.09 13.54
CA PRO A 261 -4.81 14.56 12.29
C PRO A 261 -5.58 13.24 12.46
N SER A 262 -6.85 13.20 12.05
CA SER A 262 -7.66 11.97 12.10
C SER A 262 -8.83 11.99 11.10
N TYR A 263 -9.45 10.82 10.90
CA TYR A 263 -10.68 10.69 10.14
C TYR A 263 -11.90 11.23 10.90
N GLY A 264 -11.94 11.07 12.23
CA GLY A 264 -12.94 11.71 13.09
C GLY A 264 -12.88 13.23 12.97
N TYR A 265 -11.66 13.79 12.90
CA TYR A 265 -11.46 15.19 12.59
C TYR A 265 -11.99 15.56 11.21
N PHE A 266 -12.09 14.68 10.21
CA PHE A 266 -12.79 15.02 8.96
C PHE A 266 -14.31 14.99 9.10
N MET A 267 -14.86 14.07 9.89
CA MET A 267 -16.29 13.93 10.10
C MET A 267 -16.90 14.97 11.07
N ALA A 268 -16.07 15.64 11.88
CA ALA A 268 -16.56 16.61 12.86
C ALA A 268 -17.25 17.84 12.22
N PRO A 269 -18.35 18.36 12.78
CA PRO A 269 -18.98 19.61 12.35
C PRO A 269 -18.03 20.83 12.35
N THR A 270 -18.26 21.79 11.44
CA THR A 270 -17.67 23.14 11.48
C THR A 270 -18.72 24.23 11.29
N ALA A 271 -18.36 25.49 11.46
CA ALA A 271 -19.26 26.62 11.19
C ALA A 271 -19.68 26.68 9.70
N GLU A 272 -18.76 26.35 8.80
CA GLU A 272 -18.97 26.33 7.35
C GLU A 272 -19.64 25.03 6.87
N ASN A 273 -19.53 23.95 7.64
CA ASN A 273 -20.14 22.66 7.35
C ASN A 273 -20.67 21.98 8.63
N PRO A 274 -21.90 22.32 9.06
CA PRO A 274 -22.46 21.88 10.33
C PRO A 274 -22.71 20.37 10.42
N ASP A 275 -22.72 19.66 9.30
CA ASP A 275 -22.91 18.21 9.24
C ASP A 275 -21.59 17.43 9.10
N GLY A 276 -20.44 18.13 9.03
CA GLY A 276 -19.13 17.51 8.82
C GLY A 276 -18.86 17.10 7.37
N LEU A 277 -17.61 16.72 7.04
CA LEU A 277 -17.28 16.32 5.67
C LEU A 277 -17.88 14.96 5.33
N THR A 278 -18.49 14.84 4.15
CA THR A 278 -19.01 13.58 3.58
C THR A 278 -18.03 12.93 2.60
N THR A 279 -16.86 13.54 2.40
CA THR A 279 -15.75 13.07 1.57
C THR A 279 -14.43 13.30 2.30
N ILE A 280 -13.35 12.65 1.83
CA ILE A 280 -12.01 12.82 2.39
C ILE A 280 -11.39 14.12 1.87
N GLY A 281 -10.78 14.92 2.76
CA GLY A 281 -10.06 16.14 2.39
C GLY A 281 -8.67 15.86 1.81
N GLU A 282 -8.12 16.81 1.06
CA GLU A 282 -6.77 16.71 0.50
C GLU A 282 -5.67 16.76 1.56
N ARG A 283 -5.85 17.58 2.60
CA ARG A 283 -4.93 17.66 3.74
C ARG A 283 -5.65 17.33 5.03
N TRP A 284 -4.91 16.73 5.96
CA TRP A 284 -5.33 16.54 7.36
C TRP A 284 -5.85 17.82 8.04
N THR A 285 -5.41 18.99 7.58
CA THR A 285 -5.81 20.30 8.11
C THR A 285 -7.19 20.77 7.66
N ARG A 286 -7.81 20.14 6.65
CA ARG A 286 -8.97 20.65 5.91
C ARG A 286 -8.71 21.99 5.21
N SER A 287 -7.47 22.41 4.92
CA SER A 287 -7.23 23.72 4.29
C SER A 287 -7.55 23.76 2.78
N ASP A 288 -7.48 22.60 2.10
CA ASP A 288 -7.47 22.54 0.63
C ASP A 288 -8.75 21.91 0.06
N SER A 289 -8.67 21.13 -1.02
CA SER A 289 -9.84 20.43 -1.55
C SER A 289 -10.52 19.59 -0.46
N LYS A 290 -11.85 19.62 -0.43
CA LYS A 290 -12.66 18.85 0.52
C LYS A 290 -13.08 17.48 -0.02
N ASN A 291 -12.65 17.16 -1.25
CA ASN A 291 -12.95 15.90 -1.92
C ASN A 291 -11.71 15.44 -2.70
N HIS A 292 -10.86 14.65 -2.04
CA HIS A 292 -9.63 14.12 -2.60
C HIS A 292 -9.33 12.72 -2.02
N MET A 293 -9.05 11.76 -2.90
CA MET A 293 -8.84 10.35 -2.51
C MET A 293 -7.50 10.06 -1.81
N ILE A 294 -6.60 11.04 -1.67
CA ILE A 294 -5.19 10.81 -1.27
C ILE A 294 -5.07 10.14 0.10
N LEU A 295 -5.98 10.47 1.02
CA LEU A 295 -5.95 9.97 2.39
C LEU A 295 -6.97 8.83 2.62
N ALA A 296 -7.49 8.21 1.56
CA ALA A 296 -8.52 7.18 1.65
C ALA A 296 -7.96 5.74 1.82
N GLN A 297 -6.64 5.57 1.97
CA GLN A 297 -5.99 4.24 2.01
C GLN A 297 -6.48 3.33 3.14
N ILE A 298 -7.02 3.88 4.23
CA ILE A 298 -7.55 3.07 5.33
C ILE A 298 -8.67 2.12 4.88
N ASP A 299 -9.38 2.46 3.81
CA ASP A 299 -10.43 1.60 3.26
C ASP A 299 -9.88 0.23 2.80
N GLU A 300 -8.62 0.16 2.37
CA GLU A 300 -7.95 -1.12 2.10
C GLU A 300 -7.98 -2.04 3.32
N TRP A 301 -7.77 -1.50 4.52
CA TRP A 301 -7.77 -2.25 5.77
C TRP A 301 -9.17 -2.67 6.22
N PHE A 302 -10.21 -1.86 5.97
CA PHE A 302 -11.59 -2.29 6.25
C PHE A 302 -11.96 -3.56 5.48
N HIS A 303 -11.49 -3.68 4.24
CA HIS A 303 -11.72 -4.87 3.42
C HIS A 303 -10.74 -6.02 3.74
N ALA A 304 -9.43 -5.74 3.76
CA ALA A 304 -8.38 -6.76 3.86
C ALA A 304 -8.12 -7.25 5.29
N GLY A 305 -8.33 -6.37 6.27
CA GLY A 305 -8.14 -6.62 7.70
C GLY A 305 -9.47 -6.88 8.40
N VAL A 306 -10.33 -5.86 8.54
CA VAL A 306 -11.58 -5.97 9.32
C VAL A 306 -12.52 -7.03 8.75
N ALA A 307 -12.91 -6.92 7.46
CA ALA A 307 -13.65 -7.99 6.80
C ALA A 307 -12.76 -9.21 6.51
N GLY A 308 -11.45 -9.00 6.35
CA GLY A 308 -10.48 -10.08 6.21
C GLY A 308 -10.37 -10.68 4.82
N ILE A 309 -10.88 -10.02 3.78
CA ILE A 309 -10.89 -10.57 2.41
C ILE A 309 -9.64 -10.12 1.66
N GLN A 310 -8.72 -11.03 1.42
CA GLN A 310 -7.46 -10.77 0.71
C GLN A 310 -7.48 -11.56 -0.60
N ALA A 311 -7.55 -10.87 -1.72
CA ALA A 311 -7.65 -11.46 -3.05
C ALA A 311 -6.60 -10.81 -3.96
N GLY A 312 -5.62 -11.60 -4.38
CA GLY A 312 -4.43 -11.12 -5.07
C GLY A 312 -3.54 -10.25 -4.16
N SER A 313 -2.23 -10.32 -4.35
CA SER A 313 -1.33 -9.39 -3.67
C SER A 313 -1.20 -8.13 -4.53
N LEU A 314 -1.91 -7.06 -4.16
CA LEU A 314 -1.48 -5.70 -4.51
C LEU A 314 -0.34 -5.21 -3.61
N GLY A 315 0.17 -6.07 -2.73
CA GLY A 315 1.45 -5.85 -2.07
C GLY A 315 2.54 -5.70 -3.11
N THR A 316 3.40 -4.71 -2.86
CA THR A 316 4.60 -4.29 -3.60
C THR A 316 5.61 -5.43 -3.92
N ILE A 317 5.32 -6.66 -3.49
CA ILE A 317 6.12 -7.87 -3.66
C ILE A 317 5.23 -9.06 -4.08
N SER A 318 4.31 -8.89 -5.05
CA SER A 318 3.84 -10.09 -5.76
C SER A 318 4.91 -10.48 -6.78
N ALA A 319 5.80 -11.42 -6.42
CA ALA A 319 6.78 -11.99 -7.35
C ALA A 319 6.12 -12.76 -8.51
N THR A 320 4.85 -13.14 -8.33
CA THR A 320 4.03 -13.89 -9.28
C THR A 320 2.59 -13.41 -9.17
N TRP A 321 1.84 -13.40 -10.27
CA TRP A 321 0.38 -13.33 -10.17
C TRP A 321 -0.12 -14.62 -9.50
N ALA A 322 -0.74 -14.48 -8.33
CA ALA A 322 -1.34 -15.59 -7.61
C ALA A 322 -2.79 -15.22 -7.31
N ASP A 323 -3.72 -15.93 -7.95
CA ASP A 323 -5.16 -15.85 -7.66
C ASP A 323 -5.46 -16.63 -6.36
N LYS A 324 -4.80 -16.22 -5.27
CA LYS A 324 -5.02 -16.76 -3.93
C LYS A 324 -6.05 -15.89 -3.24
N LEU A 325 -7.14 -16.52 -2.81
CA LEU A 325 -8.14 -15.93 -1.95
C LEU A 325 -7.88 -16.37 -0.51
N VAL A 326 -7.64 -15.42 0.38
CA VAL A 326 -7.44 -15.64 1.82
C VAL A 326 -8.51 -14.89 2.60
N PHE A 327 -9.10 -15.58 3.56
CA PHE A 327 -9.99 -15.01 4.57
C PHE A 327 -9.26 -14.98 5.92
N GLN A 328 -8.89 -13.79 6.39
CA GLN A 328 -8.25 -13.57 7.69
C GLN A 328 -8.82 -12.32 8.36
N PRO A 329 -10.05 -12.38 8.90
CA PRO A 329 -10.64 -11.25 9.61
C PRO A 329 -9.83 -10.89 10.86
N LYS A 330 -9.77 -9.59 11.14
CA LYS A 330 -9.08 -9.00 12.30
C LYS A 330 -10.13 -8.47 13.29
N PRO A 331 -10.59 -9.28 14.26
CA PRO A 331 -11.48 -8.81 15.32
C PRO A 331 -10.68 -7.92 16.28
N VAL A 332 -10.68 -6.62 16.04
CA VAL A 332 -9.85 -5.63 16.76
C VAL A 332 -10.70 -4.74 17.67
N GLY A 333 -10.09 -4.32 18.78
CA GLY A 333 -10.70 -3.37 19.72
C GLY A 333 -12.03 -3.88 20.28
N ASP A 334 -13.04 -3.02 20.21
CA ASP A 334 -14.42 -3.22 20.66
C ASP A 334 -15.38 -3.61 19.52
N LEU A 335 -14.87 -3.91 18.32
CA LEU A 335 -15.69 -4.42 17.23
C LEU A 335 -16.32 -5.77 17.62
N THR A 336 -17.65 -5.81 17.65
CA THR A 336 -18.43 -7.02 17.93
C THR A 336 -18.87 -7.74 16.66
N SER A 337 -18.78 -7.11 15.50
CA SER A 337 -19.15 -7.71 14.22
C SER A 337 -18.61 -6.91 13.05
N ALA A 338 -18.32 -7.58 11.95
CA ALA A 338 -18.14 -6.94 10.65
C ALA A 338 -18.59 -7.88 9.52
N ALA A 339 -18.95 -7.29 8.39
CA ALA A 339 -19.25 -8.00 7.16
C ALA A 339 -18.74 -7.22 5.96
N GLY A 340 -18.23 -7.92 4.96
CA GLY A 340 -17.74 -7.33 3.72
C GLY A 340 -17.86 -8.30 2.55
N THR A 341 -17.87 -7.73 1.35
CA THR A 341 -17.85 -8.48 0.08
C THR A 341 -16.76 -7.92 -0.82
N PHE A 342 -16.22 -8.78 -1.68
CA PHE A 342 -15.28 -8.40 -2.73
C PHE A 342 -15.63 -9.14 -4.02
N ARG A 343 -15.73 -8.41 -5.13
CA ARG A 343 -16.01 -9.02 -6.44
C ARG A 343 -14.72 -9.47 -7.12
N THR A 344 -14.41 -10.76 -6.95
CA THR A 344 -13.36 -11.43 -7.71
C THR A 344 -13.81 -11.68 -9.16
N ARG A 345 -12.89 -12.17 -9.99
CA ARG A 345 -13.19 -12.64 -11.34
C ARG A 345 -14.09 -13.88 -11.37
N ALA A 346 -13.96 -14.72 -10.36
CA ALA A 346 -14.71 -15.96 -10.23
C ALA A 346 -16.11 -15.73 -9.63
N GLY A 347 -16.37 -14.55 -9.08
CA GLY A 347 -17.62 -14.17 -8.43
C GLY A 347 -17.41 -13.45 -7.10
N GLU A 348 -18.48 -13.32 -6.34
CA GLU A 348 -18.44 -12.64 -5.04
C GLU A 348 -17.78 -13.52 -3.98
N ALA A 349 -16.76 -12.97 -3.32
CA ALA A 349 -16.25 -13.44 -2.04
C ALA A 349 -16.91 -12.64 -0.91
N ARG A 350 -17.33 -13.33 0.16
CA ARG A 350 -17.97 -12.69 1.32
C ARG A 350 -17.35 -13.19 2.61
N SER A 351 -17.19 -12.29 3.57
CA SER A 351 -16.75 -12.58 4.93
C SER A 351 -17.66 -11.87 5.91
N GLU A 352 -18.12 -12.57 6.93
CA GLU A 352 -18.98 -12.05 7.98
C GLU A 352 -18.61 -12.71 9.29
N TRP A 353 -18.35 -11.91 10.32
CA TRP A 353 -18.03 -12.44 11.64
C TRP A 353 -18.73 -11.69 12.76
N THR A 354 -18.91 -12.39 13.88
CA THR A 354 -19.40 -11.84 15.14
C THR A 354 -18.51 -12.28 16.29
N ARG A 355 -18.44 -11.42 17.32
CA ARG A 355 -17.73 -11.62 18.57
C ARG A 355 -18.66 -11.28 19.73
N ALA A 356 -18.83 -12.23 20.64
CA ALA A 356 -19.57 -12.04 21.89
C ALA A 356 -18.70 -12.50 23.07
N GLY A 357 -18.07 -11.55 23.74
CA GLY A 357 -16.97 -11.85 24.67
C GLY A 357 -15.81 -12.50 23.91
N ASP A 358 -15.45 -13.72 24.33
CA ASP A 358 -14.41 -14.50 23.67
C ASP A 358 -14.96 -15.43 22.57
N ALA A 359 -16.28 -15.58 22.46
CA ALA A 359 -16.88 -16.42 21.43
C ALA A 359 -16.81 -15.72 20.08
N PHE A 360 -16.18 -16.37 19.09
CA PHE A 360 -16.05 -15.87 17.74
C PHE A 360 -16.73 -16.82 16.74
N ALA A 361 -17.48 -16.25 15.80
CA ALA A 361 -18.11 -16.97 14.71
C ALA A 361 -17.81 -16.27 13.39
N LEU A 362 -17.41 -17.04 12.38
CA LEU A 362 -17.06 -16.56 11.04
C LEU A 362 -17.84 -17.36 9.99
N SER A 363 -18.38 -16.68 9.00
CA SER A 363 -18.99 -17.25 7.80
C SER A 363 -18.28 -16.68 6.58
N VAL A 364 -17.86 -17.55 5.66
CA VAL A 364 -17.23 -17.15 4.41
C VAL A 364 -17.95 -17.77 3.22
N THR A 365 -18.07 -16.99 2.14
CA THR A 365 -18.55 -17.46 0.84
C THR A 365 -17.39 -17.43 -0.14
N VAL A 366 -17.06 -18.59 -0.69
CA VAL A 366 -16.03 -18.77 -1.71
C VAL A 366 -16.68 -18.92 -3.08
N PRO A 367 -16.32 -18.09 -4.07
CA PRO A 367 -16.91 -18.13 -5.41
C PRO A 367 -16.65 -19.47 -6.11
N ALA A 368 -17.43 -19.76 -7.15
CA ALA A 368 -17.27 -20.97 -7.95
C ALA A 368 -15.86 -21.06 -8.56
N ASN A 369 -15.39 -22.29 -8.85
CA ASN A 369 -14.07 -22.55 -9.43
C ASN A 369 -12.88 -21.95 -8.66
N THR A 370 -13.07 -21.60 -7.39
CA THR A 370 -12.03 -21.04 -6.53
C THR A 370 -11.87 -21.92 -5.29
N GLU A 371 -10.64 -22.00 -4.80
CA GLU A 371 -10.30 -22.53 -3.48
C GLU A 371 -9.76 -21.36 -2.64
N ALA A 372 -10.06 -21.36 -1.34
CA ALA A 372 -9.60 -20.31 -0.44
C ALA A 372 -8.87 -20.87 0.77
N GLU A 373 -7.94 -20.08 1.30
CA GLU A 373 -7.39 -20.26 2.63
C GLU A 373 -8.23 -19.47 3.63
N VAL A 374 -8.55 -20.08 4.78
CA VAL A 374 -9.25 -19.41 5.88
C VAL A 374 -8.38 -19.51 7.12
N ARG A 375 -8.01 -18.36 7.67
CA ARG A 375 -7.22 -18.21 8.89
C ARG A 375 -8.17 -17.78 10.02
N VAL A 376 -8.46 -18.68 10.95
CA VAL A 376 -9.40 -18.44 12.05
C VAL A 376 -8.63 -18.14 13.33
N ALA A 377 -8.91 -16.98 13.94
CA ALA A 377 -8.28 -16.58 15.19
C ALA A 377 -8.82 -17.37 16.39
N GLY A 378 -7.99 -17.60 17.39
CA GLY A 378 -8.39 -18.20 18.67
C GLY A 378 -8.22 -19.72 18.74
N ASP A 379 -8.60 -20.28 19.88
CA ASP A 379 -8.49 -21.71 20.19
C ASP A 379 -9.80 -22.46 19.93
N LYS A 380 -9.73 -23.80 19.99
CA LYS A 380 -10.88 -24.71 19.90
C LYS A 380 -11.70 -24.51 18.63
N VAL A 381 -11.02 -24.25 17.51
CA VAL A 381 -11.67 -23.96 16.23
C VAL A 381 -12.50 -25.15 15.76
N ARG A 382 -13.77 -24.89 15.44
CA ARG A 382 -14.69 -25.83 14.81
C ARG A 382 -15.07 -25.28 13.44
N ALA A 383 -14.88 -26.09 12.41
CA ALA A 383 -15.25 -25.77 11.04
C ALA A 383 -16.45 -26.62 10.57
N SER A 384 -17.32 -26.04 9.76
CA SER A 384 -18.42 -26.75 9.09
C SER A 384 -18.02 -27.20 7.69
N GLY A 385 -18.69 -28.21 7.15
CA GLY A 385 -18.66 -28.50 5.71
C GLY A 385 -17.40 -29.23 5.26
N ARG A 386 -16.80 -28.76 4.15
CA ARG A 386 -15.66 -29.40 3.46
C ARG A 386 -14.32 -28.73 3.78
N ALA A 387 -14.21 -28.05 4.93
CA ALA A 387 -12.98 -27.40 5.35
C ALA A 387 -11.92 -28.44 5.76
N THR A 388 -10.71 -28.31 5.21
CA THR A 388 -9.58 -29.18 5.52
C THR A 388 -8.58 -28.40 6.34
N PHE A 389 -8.28 -28.87 7.56
CA PHE A 389 -7.27 -28.27 8.42
C PHE A 389 -5.87 -28.50 7.85
N VAL A 390 -5.06 -27.45 7.76
CA VAL A 390 -3.72 -27.45 7.17
C VAL A 390 -2.64 -27.30 8.25
N GLY A 391 -2.91 -26.53 9.29
CA GLY A 391 -1.97 -26.30 10.39
C GLY A 391 -2.30 -25.04 11.18
N GLU A 392 -1.33 -24.60 11.97
CA GLU A 392 -1.39 -23.34 12.71
C GLU A 392 -0.25 -22.42 12.27
N GLU A 393 -0.56 -21.14 12.05
CA GLU A 393 0.39 -20.13 11.62
C GLU A 393 0.06 -18.82 12.35
N GLU A 394 1.05 -18.22 13.02
CA GLU A 394 0.91 -16.89 13.67
C GLU A 394 -0.31 -16.74 14.59
N GLY A 395 -0.70 -17.81 15.29
CA GLY A 395 -1.85 -17.82 16.20
C GLY A 395 -3.21 -18.03 15.54
N TYR A 396 -3.23 -18.39 14.26
CA TYR A 396 -4.45 -18.76 13.52
C TYR A 396 -4.47 -20.26 13.22
N ALA A 397 -5.65 -20.87 13.29
CA ALA A 397 -5.90 -22.17 12.68
C ALA A 397 -6.16 -21.97 11.18
N VAL A 398 -5.39 -22.65 10.34
CA VAL A 398 -5.40 -22.49 8.89
C VAL A 398 -6.18 -23.65 8.25
N TYR A 399 -7.13 -23.30 7.39
CA TYR A 399 -7.94 -24.24 6.63
C TYR A 399 -7.90 -23.94 5.14
N THR A 400 -7.97 -24.98 4.33
CA THR A 400 -8.31 -24.88 2.91
C THR A 400 -9.78 -25.23 2.72
N VAL A 401 -10.51 -24.42 1.96
CA VAL A 401 -11.93 -24.62 1.67
C VAL A 401 -12.22 -24.53 0.17
N PRO A 402 -13.06 -25.43 -0.39
CA PRO A 402 -13.50 -25.32 -1.78
C PRO A 402 -14.57 -24.22 -1.92
N SER A 403 -15.06 -24.00 -3.14
CA SER A 403 -16.21 -23.14 -3.40
C SER A 403 -17.45 -23.50 -2.55
N GLY A 404 -18.23 -22.48 -2.20
CA GLY A 404 -19.43 -22.58 -1.37
C GLY A 404 -19.34 -21.79 -0.07
N MET A 405 -20.30 -22.02 0.82
CA MET A 405 -20.39 -21.36 2.13
C MET A 405 -19.80 -22.25 3.22
N HIS A 406 -18.97 -21.66 4.08
CA HIS A 406 -18.33 -22.35 5.21
C HIS A 406 -18.41 -21.50 6.46
N SER A 407 -18.69 -22.15 7.59
CA SER A 407 -18.76 -21.52 8.90
C SER A 407 -17.68 -22.06 9.83
N PHE A 408 -17.18 -21.17 10.69
CA PHE A 408 -16.17 -21.44 11.69
C PHE A 408 -16.61 -20.85 13.03
N SER A 409 -16.21 -21.49 14.12
CA SER A 409 -16.35 -20.93 15.47
C SER A 409 -15.11 -21.20 16.30
N SER A 410 -14.74 -20.29 17.18
CA SER A 410 -13.56 -20.39 18.03
C SER A 410 -13.74 -19.60 19.33
N THR A 411 -12.75 -19.70 20.21
CA THR A 411 -12.62 -18.86 21.40
C THR A 411 -11.38 -17.97 21.24
N LEU A 412 -11.56 -16.65 21.12
CA LEU A 412 -10.45 -15.71 20.98
C LEU A 412 -9.54 -15.75 22.20
N LYS A 413 -8.24 -15.47 21.97
CA LYS A 413 -7.28 -15.22 23.04
C LYS A 413 -7.45 -13.76 23.46
N GLY A 414 -7.63 -13.52 24.76
CA GLY A 414 -7.80 -12.19 25.33
C GLY A 414 -6.52 -11.36 25.32
#